data_AF-A0AAD7APC6-F1
#
_entry.id   AF-A0AAD7APC6-F1
#
_cell.length_a   1.000
_cell.length_b   1.000
_cell.length_c   1.000
_cell.angle_alpha   90.00
_cell.angle_beta   90.00
_cell.angle_gamma   90.00
#
_symmetry.space_group_name_H-M   'P 1'
#
loop_
_entity.id
_entity.type
_entity.pdbx_description
1 polymer ?
#
loop_
_entity_poly.entity_id
_entity_poly.type
_entity_poly.pdbx_seq_one_letter_code
_entity_poly.pdbx_strand_id
1 'polypeptide(L)'
;VAHAVLGFSDPGAANRAIWDGLWIDGSRLYRHKLLSEPMRCLKCQHIRAGHITADCTSSQEVCTQCGEDHRTSVCTVTDDE
;
A
#
# COMPACT_ATOMS: atom_id res chain seq x y z
N VAL A 1 -12.82 -10.83 -2.76
CA VAL A 1 -13.04 -9.60 -3.57
C VAL A 1 -12.03 -9.58 -4.71
N ALA A 2 -12.40 -9.17 -5.93
CA ALA A 2 -11.47 -9.03 -7.05
C ALA A 2 -11.04 -7.56 -7.21
N HIS A 3 -9.73 -7.31 -7.25
CA HIS A 3 -9.14 -5.99 -7.45
C HIS A 3 -8.39 -5.93 -8.79
N ALA A 4 -8.46 -4.79 -9.47
CA ALA A 4 -7.75 -4.56 -10.72
C ALA A 4 -7.04 -3.20 -10.68
N VAL A 5 -5.79 -3.17 -11.14
CA VAL A 5 -5.01 -1.93 -11.34
C VAL A 5 -4.88 -1.69 -12.83
N LEU A 6 -5.25 -0.49 -13.27
CA LEU A 6 -5.23 -0.10 -14.67
C LEU A 6 -4.16 0.97 -14.89
N GLY A 7 -3.21 0.68 -15.79
CA GLY A 7 -2.21 1.64 -16.24
C GLY A 7 -2.69 2.43 -17.44
N PHE A 8 -2.43 3.73 -17.46
CA PHE A 8 -2.70 4.62 -18.59
C PHE A 8 -1.38 5.25 -19.05
N SER A 9 -1.16 5.30 -20.36
CA SER A 9 0.01 5.98 -20.95
C SER A 9 -0.16 7.50 -21.04
N ASP A 10 -1.40 7.99 -20.87
CA ASP A 10 -1.76 9.40 -20.99
C ASP A 10 -2.43 9.91 -19.69
N PRO A 11 -1.95 11.00 -19.08
CA PRO A 11 -2.54 11.55 -17.85
C PRO A 11 -3.99 12.04 -18.01
N GLY A 12 -4.34 12.58 -19.18
CA GLY A 12 -5.69 13.03 -19.48
C GLY A 12 -6.69 11.86 -19.56
N ALA A 13 -6.28 10.74 -20.14
CA ALA A 13 -7.06 9.50 -20.16
C ALA A 13 -7.27 8.96 -18.75
N ALA A 14 -6.23 8.96 -17.92
CA ALA A 14 -6.33 8.57 -16.51
C ALA A 14 -7.30 9.47 -15.74
N ASN A 15 -7.19 10.79 -15.92
CA ASN A 15 -8.07 11.75 -15.24
C ASN A 15 -9.53 11.57 -15.66
N ARG A 16 -9.83 11.40 -16.96
CA ARG A 16 -11.19 11.10 -17.42
C ARG A 16 -11.71 9.81 -16.83
N ALA A 17 -10.89 8.75 -16.78
CA ALA A 17 -11.30 7.48 -16.16
C ALA A 17 -11.62 7.61 -14.66
N ILE A 18 -10.93 8.50 -13.93
CA ILE A 18 -11.21 8.80 -12.52
C ILE A 18 -12.51 9.60 -12.37
N TRP A 19 -12.69 10.66 -13.17
CA TRP A 19 -13.84 11.56 -13.07
C TRP A 19 -15.12 10.96 -13.64
N ASP A 20 -15.05 10.40 -14.85
CA ASP A 20 -16.19 9.87 -15.58
C ASP A 20 -16.44 8.39 -15.27
N GLY A 21 -15.50 7.71 -14.63
CA GLY A 21 -15.55 6.27 -14.40
C GLY A 21 -15.25 5.45 -15.66
N LEU A 22 -15.22 4.12 -15.49
CA LEU A 22 -14.91 3.15 -16.54
C LEU A 22 -16.07 2.16 -16.69
N TRP A 23 -16.35 1.74 -17.91
CA TRP A 23 -17.25 0.62 -18.16
C TRP A 23 -16.44 -0.67 -18.26
N ILE A 24 -16.71 -1.63 -17.39
CA ILE A 24 -16.12 -2.97 -17.43
C ILE A 24 -17.29 -3.94 -17.28
N ASP A 25 -17.41 -4.87 -18.23
CA ASP A 25 -18.45 -5.90 -18.25
C ASP A 25 -19.88 -5.35 -18.04
N GLY A 26 -20.22 -4.31 -18.81
CA GLY A 26 -21.54 -3.66 -18.74
C GLY A 26 -21.82 -2.89 -17.45
N SER A 27 -20.84 -2.78 -16.54
CA SER A 27 -20.97 -2.05 -15.29
C SER A 27 -20.11 -0.79 -15.30
N ARG A 28 -20.69 0.35 -14.88
CA ARG A 28 -19.94 1.60 -14.69
C ARG A 28 -19.31 1.62 -13.31
N LEU A 29 -18.02 1.89 -13.29
CA LEU A 29 -17.16 1.72 -12.13
C LEU A 29 -16.41 3.03 -11.87
N TYR A 30 -16.68 3.64 -10.71
CA TYR A 30 -15.93 4.80 -10.24
C TYR A 30 -14.65 4.34 -9.55
N ARG A 31 -13.53 4.99 -9.87
CA ARG A 31 -12.20 4.54 -9.46
C ARG A 31 -11.39 5.72 -8.92
N HIS A 32 -10.46 5.40 -8.04
CA HIS A 32 -9.56 6.37 -7.45
C HIS A 32 -8.16 6.21 -8.02
N LYS A 33 -7.40 7.31 -8.04
CA LYS A 33 -5.97 7.26 -8.31
C LYS A 33 -5.31 6.36 -7.28
N LEU A 34 -4.57 5.35 -7.73
CA LEU A 34 -3.72 4.56 -6.86
C LEU A 34 -2.57 5.44 -6.37
N LEU A 35 -2.60 5.82 -5.10
CA LEU A 35 -1.54 6.60 -4.47
C LEU A 35 -0.44 5.63 -4.01
N SER A 36 0.82 6.04 -4.16
CA SER A 36 1.93 5.30 -3.58
C SER A 36 1.74 5.19 -2.08
N GLU A 37 2.02 4.02 -1.52
CA GLU A 37 2.09 3.85 -0.07
C GLU A 37 3.08 4.87 0.51
N PRO A 38 2.77 5.45 1.69
CA PRO A 38 3.71 6.33 2.36
C PRO A 38 4.97 5.55 2.71
N MET A 39 6.13 6.14 2.41
CA MET A 39 7.39 5.53 2.85
C MET A 39 7.42 5.39 4.37
N ARG A 40 7.64 4.16 4.81
CA ARG A 40 7.83 3.77 6.19
C ARG A 40 9.14 3.00 6.33
N CYS A 41 9.81 3.15 7.47
CA CYS A 41 10.96 2.32 7.77
C CYS A 41 10.49 0.89 8.06
N LEU A 42 11.01 -0.12 7.35
CA LEU A 42 10.57 -1.51 7.54
C LEU A 42 11.10 -2.14 8.84
N LYS A 43 11.98 -1.44 9.57
CA LYS A 43 12.48 -1.87 10.88
C LYS A 43 11.56 -1.43 12.01
N CYS A 44 11.19 -0.15 12.05
CA CYS A 44 10.41 0.42 13.15
C CYS A 44 8.96 0.81 12.76
N GLN A 45 8.56 0.59 11.51
CA GLN A 45 7.25 0.92 10.94
C GLN A 45 6.82 2.40 10.98
N HIS A 46 7.70 3.32 11.41
CA HIS A 46 7.37 4.74 11.42
C HIS A 46 7.22 5.33 10.01
N ILE A 47 6.06 5.95 9.76
CA ILE A 47 5.74 6.68 8.54
C ILE A 47 6.43 8.05 8.55
N ARG A 48 7.03 8.46 7.43
CA ARG A 48 7.75 9.75 7.29
C ARG A 48 8.89 9.94 8.29
N ALA A 49 9.52 8.85 8.73
CA ALA A 49 10.58 8.89 9.73
C ALA A 49 11.89 9.55 9.25
N GLY A 50 11.98 9.95 7.97
CA GLY A 50 13.17 10.56 7.39
C GLY A 50 14.33 9.59 7.17
N HIS A 51 14.13 8.30 7.42
CA HIS A 51 15.14 7.25 7.31
C HIS A 51 14.55 5.96 6.73
N ILE A 52 15.42 5.11 6.19
CA ILE A 52 15.09 3.75 5.73
C ILE A 52 15.70 2.72 6.70
N THR A 53 15.37 1.44 6.50
CA THR A 53 15.84 0.35 7.37
C THR A 53 17.36 0.34 7.59
N ALA A 54 18.16 0.68 6.57
CA ALA A 54 19.62 0.73 6.66
C ALA A 54 20.14 1.76 7.67
N ASP A 55 19.43 2.88 7.83
CA ASP A 55 19.81 3.99 8.71
C ASP A 55 19.04 3.98 10.04
N CYS A 56 18.27 2.93 10.30
CA CYS A 56 17.40 2.87 11.47
C CYS A 56 18.18 2.50 12.74
N THR A 57 18.21 3.41 13.71
CA THR A 57 18.86 3.24 15.01
C THR A 57 18.00 2.51 16.05
N SER A 58 16.76 2.12 15.70
CA SER A 58 15.89 1.33 16.59
C SER A 58 16.59 0.03 17.00
N SER A 59 16.56 -0.29 18.29
CA SER A 59 17.07 -1.56 18.82
C SER A 59 16.13 -2.73 18.51
N GLN A 60 14.84 -2.46 18.37
CA GLN A 60 13.80 -3.45 18.13
C GLN A 60 13.30 -3.39 16.69
N GLU A 61 12.86 -4.54 16.20
CA GLU A 61 12.17 -4.68 14.91
C GLU A 61 10.68 -4.85 15.19
N VAL A 62 9.87 -4.07 14.49
CA VAL A 62 8.41 -4.03 14.63
C VAL A 62 7.78 -4.80 13.47
N CYS A 63 6.92 -5.75 13.80
CA CYS A 63 6.24 -6.61 12.85
C CYS A 63 5.31 -5.81 11.95
N THR A 64 5.42 -6.02 10.64
CA THR A 64 4.51 -5.39 9.66
C THR A 64 3.07 -5.93 9.73
N GLN A 65 2.88 -7.14 10.27
CA GLN A 65 1.59 -7.81 10.33
C GLN A 65 0.79 -7.36 11.56
N CYS A 66 1.39 -7.44 12.75
CA CYS A 66 0.69 -7.24 14.02
C CYS A 66 1.18 -6.03 14.84
N GLY A 67 2.26 -5.36 14.43
CA GLY A 67 2.78 -4.18 15.12
C GLY A 67 3.58 -4.44 16.40
N GLU A 68 3.84 -5.71 16.75
CA GLU A 68 4.58 -6.09 17.96
C GLU A 68 6.09 -6.16 17.73
N ASP A 69 6.84 -6.22 18.84
CA ASP A 69 8.32 -6.25 18.86
C ASP A 69 8.91 -7.60 18.44
N HIS A 70 8.70 -7.97 17.17
CA HIS A 70 9.34 -9.11 16.55
C HIS A 70 9.50 -8.95 15.03
N ARG A 71 10.35 -9.79 14.45
CA ARG A 71 10.47 -9.94 12.99
C ARG A 71 9.18 -10.48 12.39
N THR A 72 8.69 -9.86 11.31
CA THR A 72 7.53 -10.39 10.57
C THR A 72 7.68 -11.87 10.20
N SER A 73 8.90 -12.35 9.94
CA SER A 73 9.17 -13.76 9.61
C SER A 73 8.88 -14.76 10.74
N VAL A 74 8.79 -14.31 11.99
CA VAL A 74 8.44 -15.14 13.16
C VAL A 74 7.06 -14.82 13.71
N CYS A 75 6.28 -14.00 12.99
CA CYS A 75 4.93 -13.66 13.40
C CYS A 75 4.04 -14.91 13.34
N THR A 76 3.32 -15.16 14.43
CA THR A 76 2.37 -16.27 14.54
C THR A 76 0.93 -15.83 14.25
N VAL A 77 0.72 -14.55 13.98
CA VAL A 77 -0.58 -14.02 13.59
C VAL A 77 -0.85 -14.43 12.14
N THR A 78 -1.86 -15.27 11.95
CA THR A 78 -2.47 -15.53 10.65
C THR A 78 -3.61 -14.54 10.48
N ASP A 79 -3.74 -13.94 9.29
CA ASP A 79 -4.93 -13.12 8.99
C ASP A 79 -6.17 -14.03 9.03
N ASP A 80 -6.93 -13.96 10.13
CA ASP A 80 -8.31 -14.45 10.16
C ASP A 80 -9.16 -13.38 9.44
N GLU A 81 -9.80 -13.82 8.34
CA GLU A 81 -10.45 -13.05 7.27
C GLU A 81 -11.30 -11.83 7.66
#